data_AF-A0A1G5CM59-F1
#
_entry.id   AF-A0A1G5CM59-F1
#
_cell.length_a   1.000
_cell.length_b   1.000
_cell.length_c   1.000
_cell.angle_alpha   90.00
_cell.angle_beta   90.00
_cell.angle_gamma   90.00
#
_symmetry.space_group_name_H-M   'P 1'
#
loop_
_entity.id
_entity.type
_entity.pdbx_description
1 polymer ?
#
loop_
_entity_poly.entity_id
_entity_poly.type
_entity_poly.pdbx_seq_one_letter_code
_entity_poly.pdbx_strand_id
1 'polypeptide(L)'
;MTPDGVERIEITLLLEAIYQRYGYDFRSFAPASISRRVRQFLSSSGLCSVSQMTERVLRDEGLFSRLVQYVSIPVTEMFRDPFVYRAVREQVAPLLRTWPHIKVWHAGCATGEEVYSLAIVLKETGILKRTTIYATDFNEANLARAREGTYDAARIKEADHRHRQAGGKRPLTEYCRTHRGHATMAPDLARHITFANHNLATDTSFGEVHLVFCRNVLIYFNRALQNRALNLFSESLVHGGFLCLGTRENLTFTEAHGAYVPVSDKTQIYKHSKLTGNVLRDSR
;
A
#
# COMPACT_ATOMS: atom_id res chain seq x y z
N MET A 1 -35.13 13.61 -9.24
CA MET A 1 -33.85 12.95 -8.96
C MET A 1 -34.14 11.60 -8.35
N THR A 2 -33.51 10.52 -8.81
CA THR A 2 -33.64 9.21 -8.15
C THR A 2 -33.01 9.29 -6.75
N PRO A 3 -33.44 8.44 -5.79
CA PRO A 3 -32.80 8.34 -4.47
C PRO A 3 -31.27 8.21 -4.55
N ASP A 4 -30.78 7.45 -5.55
CA ASP A 4 -29.35 7.29 -5.85
C ASP A 4 -28.64 8.61 -6.25
N GLY A 5 -29.37 9.57 -6.82
CA GLY A 5 -28.84 10.88 -7.19
C GLY A 5 -28.60 11.79 -5.99
N VAL A 6 -29.47 11.73 -4.98
CA VAL A 6 -29.34 12.51 -3.73
C VAL A 6 -28.16 11.99 -2.92
N GLU A 7 -28.11 10.68 -2.68
CA GLU A 7 -27.05 10.07 -1.87
C GLU A 7 -25.66 10.34 -2.45
N ARG A 8 -25.51 10.37 -3.79
CA ARG A 8 -24.24 10.73 -4.43
C ARG A 8 -23.79 12.15 -4.05
N ILE A 9 -24.71 13.11 -4.01
CA ILE A 9 -24.42 14.49 -3.59
C ILE A 9 -24.02 14.49 -2.11
N GLU A 10 -24.77 13.80 -1.26
CA GLU A 10 -24.45 13.71 0.17
C GLU A 10 -23.05 13.11 0.42
N ILE A 11 -22.68 12.06 -0.33
CA ILE A 11 -21.34 11.47 -0.27
C ILE A 11 -20.31 12.50 -0.69
N THR A 12 -20.50 13.21 -1.81
CA THR A 12 -19.56 14.26 -2.24
C THR A 12 -19.37 15.33 -1.14
N LEU A 13 -20.45 15.78 -0.51
CA LEU A 13 -20.40 16.74 0.60
C LEU A 13 -19.68 16.18 1.83
N LEU A 14 -19.91 14.91 2.17
CA LEU A 14 -19.17 14.22 3.24
C LEU A 14 -17.66 14.21 2.96
N LEU A 15 -17.24 13.86 1.74
CA LEU A 15 -15.81 13.80 1.40
C LEU A 15 -15.16 15.19 1.42
N GLU A 16 -15.88 16.23 0.99
CA GLU A 16 -15.42 17.62 1.10
C GLU A 16 -15.30 18.07 2.56
N ALA A 17 -16.30 17.77 3.39
CA ALA A 17 -16.30 18.07 4.82
C ALA A 17 -15.12 17.39 5.53
N ILE A 18 -14.84 16.13 5.21
CA ILE A 18 -13.70 15.39 5.76
C ILE A 18 -12.37 16.02 5.34
N TYR A 19 -12.23 16.38 4.05
CA TYR A 19 -11.03 17.03 3.56
C TYR A 19 -10.77 18.36 4.27
N GLN A 20 -11.78 19.23 4.38
CA GLN A 20 -11.61 20.54 5.01
C GLN A 20 -11.36 20.46 6.52
N ARG A 21 -12.02 19.53 7.23
CA ARG A 21 -11.90 19.43 8.69
C ARG A 21 -10.67 18.66 9.16
N TYR A 22 -10.27 17.62 8.43
CA TYR A 22 -9.27 16.64 8.86
C TYR A 22 -8.08 16.47 7.90
N GLY A 23 -8.15 17.01 6.67
CA GLY A 23 -7.08 16.91 5.67
C GLY A 23 -7.03 15.58 4.89
N TYR A 24 -7.93 14.63 5.17
CA TYR A 24 -7.98 13.35 4.46
C TYR A 24 -8.70 13.51 3.12
N ASP A 25 -7.95 13.46 2.02
CA ASP A 25 -8.54 13.61 0.68
C ASP A 25 -8.98 12.28 0.07
N PHE A 26 -10.27 11.97 0.22
CA PHE A 26 -10.94 10.83 -0.41
C PHE A 26 -11.68 11.20 -1.70
N ARG A 27 -11.69 12.47 -2.10
CA ARG A 27 -12.52 12.96 -3.22
C ARG A 27 -12.08 12.39 -4.56
N SER A 28 -10.82 11.99 -4.65
CA SER A 28 -10.25 11.31 -5.83
C SER A 28 -10.32 9.79 -5.78
N PHE A 29 -11.04 9.20 -4.82
CA PHE A 29 -11.27 7.76 -4.76
C PHE A 29 -12.31 7.36 -5.83
N ALA A 30 -12.25 6.11 -6.28
CA ALA A 30 -13.19 5.56 -7.24
C ALA A 30 -14.63 5.66 -6.67
N PRO A 31 -15.57 6.35 -7.35
CA PRO A 31 -16.90 6.64 -6.81
C PRO A 31 -17.67 5.40 -6.33
N ALA A 32 -17.59 4.29 -7.08
CA ALA A 32 -18.24 3.03 -6.69
C ALA A 32 -17.63 2.42 -5.42
N SER A 33 -16.30 2.47 -5.28
CA SER A 33 -15.59 1.94 -4.10
C SER A 33 -15.91 2.74 -2.85
N ILE A 34 -15.85 4.08 -2.93
CA ILE A 34 -16.10 4.94 -1.78
C ILE A 34 -17.58 4.89 -1.36
N SER A 35 -18.51 4.94 -2.32
CA SER A 35 -19.95 4.88 -2.01
C SER A 35 -20.33 3.59 -1.31
N ARG A 36 -19.78 2.45 -1.76
CA ARG A 36 -20.00 1.16 -1.10
C ARG A 36 -19.51 1.17 0.35
N ARG A 37 -18.33 1.72 0.62
CA ARG A 37 -17.75 1.79 1.98
C ARG A 37 -18.54 2.73 2.88
N VAL A 38 -18.95 3.90 2.37
CA VAL A 38 -19.79 4.85 3.11
C VAL A 38 -21.13 4.22 3.47
N ARG A 39 -21.80 3.52 2.55
CA ARG A 39 -23.07 2.81 2.84
C ARG A 39 -22.91 1.71 3.88
N GLN A 40 -21.86 0.90 3.77
CA GLN A 40 -21.58 -0.14 4.75
C GLN A 40 -21.29 0.43 6.14
N PHE A 41 -20.54 1.53 6.22
CA PHE A 41 -20.34 2.25 7.47
C PHE A 41 -21.66 2.83 8.00
N LEU A 42 -22.49 3.44 7.14
CA LEU A 42 -23.80 3.97 7.51
C LEU A 42 -24.65 2.89 8.18
N SER A 43 -24.78 1.71 7.55
CA SER A 43 -25.53 0.56 8.08
C SER A 43 -25.04 0.07 9.44
N SER A 44 -23.74 0.17 9.73
CA SER A 44 -23.17 -0.26 11.02
C SER A 44 -23.13 0.85 12.09
N SER A 45 -23.35 2.10 11.70
CA SER A 45 -23.29 3.27 12.59
C SER A 45 -24.61 3.59 13.28
N GLY A 46 -25.73 3.00 12.82
CA GLY A 46 -27.08 3.30 13.30
C GLY A 46 -27.62 4.65 12.84
N LEU A 47 -26.98 5.30 11.87
CA LEU A 47 -27.40 6.59 11.30
C LEU A 47 -28.36 6.36 10.12
N CYS A 48 -29.25 7.33 9.89
CA CYS A 48 -30.34 7.22 8.92
C CYS A 48 -29.99 7.76 7.53
N SER A 49 -28.96 8.62 7.41
CA SER A 49 -28.53 9.20 6.13
C SER A 49 -27.07 9.62 6.12
N VAL A 50 -26.50 9.83 4.93
CA VAL A 50 -25.14 10.36 4.76
C VAL A 50 -25.06 11.83 5.21
N SER A 51 -26.15 12.60 5.06
CA SER A 51 -26.23 13.95 5.64
C SER A 51 -26.09 13.95 7.16
N GLN A 52 -26.79 13.04 7.86
CA GLN A 52 -26.66 12.90 9.32
C GLN A 52 -25.25 12.43 9.71
N MET A 53 -24.65 11.54 8.91
CA MET A 53 -23.25 11.15 9.09
C MET A 53 -22.30 12.32 8.95
N THR A 54 -22.52 13.20 7.97
CA THR A 54 -21.68 14.39 7.74
C THR A 54 -21.70 15.33 8.94
N GLU A 55 -22.88 15.66 9.46
CA GLU A 55 -23.02 16.48 10.66
C GLU A 55 -22.24 15.88 11.84
N ARG A 56 -22.41 14.57 12.07
CA ARG A 56 -21.82 13.90 13.21
C ARG A 56 -20.31 13.75 13.07
N VAL A 57 -19.81 13.41 11.89
CA VAL A 57 -18.37 13.31 11.60
C VAL A 57 -17.67 14.64 11.80
N LEU A 58 -18.32 15.79 11.58
CA LEU A 58 -17.74 17.11 11.84
C LEU A 58 -17.59 17.46 13.33
N ARG A 59 -18.34 16.78 14.21
CA ARG A 59 -18.43 17.10 15.65
C ARG A 59 -17.91 16.00 16.58
N ASP A 60 -17.82 14.77 16.08
CA ASP A 60 -17.42 13.57 16.82
C ASP A 60 -16.19 12.94 16.15
N GLU A 61 -15.01 13.25 16.70
CA GLU A 61 -13.73 12.72 16.21
C GLU A 61 -13.62 11.19 16.37
N GLY A 62 -14.38 10.60 17.31
CA GLY A 62 -14.47 9.15 17.48
C GLY A 62 -15.24 8.50 16.34
N LEU A 63 -16.35 9.10 15.89
CA LEU A 63 -17.05 8.64 14.69
C LEU A 63 -16.18 8.80 13.44
N PHE A 64 -15.49 9.93 13.29
CA PHE A 64 -14.56 10.15 12.19
C PHE A 64 -13.47 9.06 12.15
N SER A 65 -12.83 8.78 13.28
CA SER A 65 -11.79 7.76 13.38
C SER A 65 -12.27 6.37 12.92
N ARG A 66 -13.51 5.99 13.29
CA ARG A 66 -14.14 4.75 12.81
C ARG A 66 -14.46 4.78 11.32
N LEU A 67 -14.95 5.91 10.79
CA LEU A 67 -15.22 6.07 9.36
C LEU A 67 -13.93 5.95 8.54
N VAL A 68 -12.84 6.61 8.96
CA VAL A 68 -11.54 6.51 8.29
C VAL A 68 -11.08 5.06 8.25
N GLN A 69 -11.13 4.34 9.38
CA GLN A 69 -10.77 2.91 9.40
C GLN A 69 -11.60 2.07 8.42
N TYR A 70 -12.88 2.41 8.22
CA TYR A 70 -13.76 1.70 7.29
C TYR A 70 -13.49 2.03 5.81
N VAL A 71 -13.18 3.30 5.55
CA VAL A 71 -12.85 3.83 4.22
C VAL A 71 -11.43 3.44 3.79
N SER A 72 -10.53 3.24 4.75
CA SER A 72 -9.15 2.82 4.54
C SER A 72 -9.02 1.49 3.80
N ILE A 73 -7.80 1.29 3.27
CA ILE A 73 -7.37 0.06 2.62
C ILE A 73 -7.55 -1.09 3.62
N PRO A 74 -8.27 -2.16 3.24
CA PRO A 74 -8.65 -3.20 4.18
C PRO A 74 -7.44 -4.00 4.66
N VAL A 75 -7.63 -4.73 5.77
CA VAL A 75 -6.67 -5.67 6.38
C VAL A 75 -5.91 -6.45 5.30
N THR A 76 -4.59 -6.42 5.40
CA THR A 76 -3.69 -7.17 4.51
C THR A 76 -3.28 -8.49 5.16
N GLU A 77 -2.69 -9.40 4.38
CA GLU A 77 -2.28 -10.73 4.84
C GLU A 77 -0.81 -10.99 4.49
N MET A 78 -0.13 -11.77 5.33
CA MET A 78 1.26 -12.11 5.08
C MET A 78 1.38 -12.99 3.85
N PHE A 79 2.38 -12.69 3.01
CA PHE A 79 2.66 -13.37 1.75
C PHE A 79 1.48 -13.43 0.79
N ARG A 80 0.65 -12.36 0.76
CA ARG A 80 -0.42 -12.20 -0.24
C ARG A 80 0.10 -12.34 -1.66
N ASP A 81 -0.51 -13.20 -2.47
CA ASP A 81 -0.02 -13.58 -3.81
C ASP A 81 1.44 -14.10 -3.77
N PRO A 82 1.68 -15.32 -3.23
CA PRO A 82 3.02 -15.85 -2.98
C PRO A 82 3.98 -15.80 -4.17
N PHE A 83 3.45 -15.94 -5.39
CA PHE A 83 4.24 -15.88 -6.62
C PHE A 83 4.92 -14.51 -6.85
N VAL A 84 4.36 -13.42 -6.31
CA VAL A 84 4.99 -12.09 -6.35
C VAL A 84 6.24 -12.07 -5.48
N TYR A 85 6.14 -12.55 -4.24
CA TYR A 85 7.29 -12.67 -3.33
C TYR A 85 8.37 -13.63 -3.85
N ARG A 86 7.95 -14.69 -4.54
CA ARG A 86 8.87 -15.59 -5.25
C ARG A 86 9.63 -14.86 -6.35
N ALA A 87 8.93 -14.07 -7.17
CA ALA A 87 9.58 -13.26 -8.21
C ALA A 87 10.51 -12.19 -7.61
N VAL A 88 10.14 -11.58 -6.48
CA VAL A 88 11.04 -10.68 -5.74
C VAL A 88 12.31 -11.43 -5.33
N ARG A 89 12.19 -12.64 -4.80
CA ARG A 89 13.33 -13.46 -4.38
C ARG A 89 14.25 -13.85 -5.53
N GLU A 90 13.67 -14.27 -6.65
CA GLU A 90 14.39 -14.90 -7.76
C GLU A 90 14.87 -13.88 -8.80
N GLN A 91 14.17 -12.77 -8.98
CA GLN A 91 14.40 -11.84 -10.10
C GLN A 91 14.81 -10.44 -9.63
N VAL A 92 14.25 -9.94 -8.51
CA VAL A 92 14.52 -8.59 -8.01
C VAL A 92 15.71 -8.57 -7.04
N ALA A 93 15.72 -9.45 -6.04
CA ALA A 93 16.74 -9.49 -5.00
C ALA A 93 18.18 -9.68 -5.53
N PRO A 94 18.44 -10.50 -6.57
CA PRO A 94 19.78 -10.59 -7.16
C PRO A 94 20.28 -9.27 -7.73
N LEU A 95 19.37 -8.47 -8.31
CA LEU A 95 19.70 -7.16 -8.89
C LEU A 95 19.84 -6.09 -7.82
N LEU A 96 18.99 -6.09 -6.79
CA LEU A 96 19.16 -5.22 -5.64
C LEU A 96 20.48 -5.49 -4.90
N ARG A 97 21.00 -6.72 -4.99
CA ARG A 97 22.26 -7.10 -4.33
C ARG A 97 23.48 -6.31 -4.83
N THR A 98 23.42 -5.70 -6.00
CA THR A 98 24.53 -4.90 -6.56
C THR A 98 24.70 -3.54 -5.89
N TRP A 99 23.67 -3.03 -5.19
CA TRP A 99 23.70 -1.72 -4.55
C TRP A 99 24.24 -1.81 -3.11
N PRO A 100 25.20 -0.95 -2.70
CA PRO A 100 25.80 -1.05 -1.36
C PRO A 100 24.79 -0.83 -0.23
N HIS A 101 23.78 0.01 -0.47
CA HIS A 101 22.66 0.27 0.45
C HIS A 101 21.36 0.26 -0.36
N ILE A 102 20.33 -0.37 0.19
CA ILE A 102 19.03 -0.53 -0.49
C ILE A 102 17.99 0.26 0.31
N LYS A 103 17.19 1.03 -0.41
CA LYS A 103 16.01 1.73 0.13
C LYS A 103 14.78 1.17 -0.56
N VAL A 104 13.82 0.71 0.22
CA VAL A 104 12.53 0.20 -0.24
C VAL A 104 11.45 1.13 0.27
N TRP A 105 10.49 1.49 -0.58
CA TRP A 105 9.27 2.17 -0.15
C TRP A 105 8.07 1.24 -0.31
N HIS A 106 7.43 0.89 0.81
CA HIS A 106 6.17 0.16 0.82
C HIS A 106 5.01 1.14 1.06
N ALA A 107 4.37 1.59 -0.02
CA ALA A 107 3.28 2.55 0.00
C ALA A 107 1.92 1.86 0.23
N GLY A 108 1.16 2.33 1.23
CA GLY A 108 -0.09 1.71 1.66
C GLY A 108 0.14 0.41 2.43
N CYS A 109 0.92 0.46 3.51
CA CYS A 109 1.32 -0.73 4.26
C CYS A 109 0.23 -1.34 5.14
N ALA A 110 -0.90 -0.66 5.34
CA ALA A 110 -1.96 -1.07 6.25
C ALA A 110 -1.36 -1.52 7.61
N THR A 111 -1.74 -2.70 8.09
CA THR A 111 -1.30 -3.27 9.38
C THR A 111 0.07 -3.98 9.34
N GLY A 112 0.82 -3.83 8.24
CA GLY A 112 2.23 -4.20 8.14
C GLY A 112 2.54 -5.63 7.68
N GLU A 113 1.53 -6.48 7.43
CA GLU A 113 1.77 -7.89 7.09
C GLU A 113 2.64 -8.06 5.83
N GLU A 114 2.40 -7.28 4.78
CA GLU A 114 3.21 -7.31 3.55
C GLU A 114 4.62 -6.74 3.76
N VAL A 115 4.77 -5.75 4.65
CA VAL A 115 6.06 -5.16 5.00
C VAL A 115 6.95 -6.20 5.67
N TYR A 116 6.42 -6.94 6.66
CA TYR A 116 7.16 -8.02 7.30
C TYR A 116 7.42 -9.19 6.36
N SER A 117 6.46 -9.52 5.49
CA SER A 117 6.65 -10.53 4.45
C SER A 117 7.83 -10.19 3.54
N LEU A 118 7.91 -8.93 3.09
CA LEU A 118 9.02 -8.43 2.30
C LEU A 118 10.33 -8.45 3.09
N ALA A 119 10.33 -7.98 4.34
CA ALA A 119 11.51 -8.02 5.21
C ALA A 119 12.06 -9.45 5.37
N ILE A 120 11.19 -10.45 5.52
CA ILE A 120 11.56 -11.87 5.60
C ILE A 120 12.19 -12.35 4.28
N VAL A 121 11.61 -12.02 3.12
CA VAL A 121 12.21 -12.34 1.81
C VAL A 121 13.61 -11.72 1.69
N LEU A 122 13.77 -10.45 2.09
CA LEU A 122 15.06 -9.76 2.04
C LEU A 122 16.08 -10.35 3.03
N LYS A 123 15.62 -10.86 4.19
CA LYS A 123 16.46 -11.55 5.18
C LYS A 123 16.96 -12.87 4.62
N GLU A 124 16.07 -13.68 4.06
CA GLU A 124 16.40 -14.99 3.49
C GLU A 124 17.26 -14.90 2.23
N THR A 125 17.18 -13.80 1.49
CA THR A 125 18.06 -13.51 0.34
C THR A 125 19.38 -12.83 0.75
N GLY A 126 19.57 -12.57 2.05
CA GLY A 126 20.81 -12.05 2.62
C GLY A 126 21.06 -10.57 2.37
N ILE A 127 20.05 -9.79 1.98
CA ILE A 127 20.21 -8.36 1.67
C ILE A 127 19.58 -7.42 2.71
N LEU A 128 18.73 -7.91 3.62
CA LEU A 128 18.06 -7.08 4.63
C LEU A 128 19.02 -6.23 5.48
N LYS A 129 20.20 -6.75 5.84
CA LYS A 129 21.16 -6.05 6.72
C LYS A 129 21.58 -4.67 6.20
N ARG A 130 21.53 -4.46 4.89
CA ARG A 130 21.84 -3.17 4.22
C ARG A 130 20.60 -2.52 3.58
N THR A 131 19.41 -3.00 3.94
CA THR A 131 18.15 -2.44 3.46
C THR A 131 17.49 -1.61 4.55
N THR A 132 16.96 -0.46 4.16
CA THR A 132 15.97 0.31 4.93
C THR A 132 14.64 0.26 4.19
N ILE A 133 13.57 -0.14 4.89
CA ILE A 133 12.21 -0.19 4.37
C ILE A 133 11.42 0.98 4.96
N TYR A 134 11.00 1.92 4.13
CA TYR A 134 10.05 2.97 4.49
C TYR A 134 8.66 2.43 4.22
N ALA A 135 7.89 2.14 5.27
CA ALA A 135 6.53 1.64 5.17
C ALA A 135 5.57 2.77 5.52
N THR A 136 4.69 3.13 4.59
CA THR A 136 3.82 4.29 4.75
C THR A 136 2.35 3.97 4.58
N ASP A 137 1.52 4.65 5.35
CA ASP A 137 0.07 4.60 5.27
C ASP A 137 -0.48 5.94 5.75
N PHE A 138 -1.67 6.33 5.30
CA PHE A 138 -2.29 7.58 5.75
C PHE A 138 -3.04 7.38 7.07
N ASN A 139 -3.34 6.14 7.45
CA ASN A 139 -4.07 5.79 8.66
C ASN A 139 -3.13 5.50 9.83
N GLU A 140 -3.06 6.41 10.80
CA GLU A 140 -2.21 6.25 12.00
C GLU A 140 -2.54 5.02 12.85
N ALA A 141 -3.81 4.61 12.92
CA ALA A 141 -4.18 3.41 13.67
C ALA A 141 -3.61 2.14 13.01
N ASN A 142 -3.54 2.11 11.68
CA ASN A 142 -2.89 1.02 10.95
C ASN A 142 -1.37 1.04 11.19
N LEU A 143 -0.74 2.22 11.15
CA LEU A 143 0.69 2.37 11.43
C LEU A 143 1.06 1.96 12.85
N ALA A 144 0.24 2.31 13.84
CA ALA A 144 0.45 1.89 15.23
C ALA A 144 0.47 0.35 15.34
N ARG A 145 -0.50 -0.33 14.73
CA ARG A 145 -0.55 -1.80 14.69
C ARG A 145 0.62 -2.41 13.93
N ALA A 146 1.04 -1.78 12.83
CA ALA A 146 2.19 -2.24 12.05
C ALA A 146 3.51 -2.12 12.85
N ARG A 147 3.67 -1.04 13.63
CA ARG A 147 4.80 -0.84 14.55
C ARG A 147 4.84 -1.88 15.67
N GLU A 148 3.69 -2.26 16.22
CA GLU A 148 3.59 -3.35 17.20
C GLU A 148 4.02 -4.70 16.62
N GLY A 149 3.82 -4.90 15.30
CA GLY A 149 4.23 -6.10 14.58
C GLY A 149 3.67 -7.40 15.17
N THR A 150 2.51 -7.31 15.83
CA THR A 150 1.90 -8.41 16.57
C THR A 150 0.61 -8.85 15.89
N TYR A 151 0.53 -10.15 15.61
CA TYR A 151 -0.54 -10.76 14.82
C TYR A 151 -1.12 -11.97 15.55
N ASP A 152 -2.29 -12.44 15.12
CA ASP A 152 -2.86 -13.70 15.59
C ASP A 152 -1.94 -14.87 15.17
N ALA A 153 -1.57 -15.73 16.11
CA ALA A 153 -0.70 -16.87 15.84
C ALA A 153 -1.32 -17.87 14.85
N ALA A 154 -2.65 -17.98 14.79
CA ALA A 154 -3.35 -18.79 13.79
C ALA A 154 -3.12 -18.23 12.37
N ARG A 155 -3.18 -16.90 12.21
CA ARG A 155 -2.90 -16.25 10.91
C ARG A 155 -1.46 -16.44 10.46
N ILE A 156 -0.50 -16.48 11.39
CA ILE A 156 0.90 -16.80 11.06
C ILE A 156 1.02 -18.25 10.55
N LYS A 157 0.33 -19.21 11.18
CA LYS A 157 0.33 -20.59 10.70
C LYS A 157 -0.25 -20.72 9.29
N GLU A 158 -1.33 -20.00 8.99
CA GLU A 158 -1.88 -19.96 7.63
C GLU A 158 -0.91 -19.30 6.63
N ALA A 159 -0.25 -18.21 7.04
CA ALA A 159 0.75 -17.53 6.24
C ALA A 159 2.00 -18.36 5.96
N ASP A 160 2.34 -19.34 6.80
CA ASP A 160 3.46 -20.25 6.58
C ASP A 160 3.31 -21.06 5.28
N HIS A 161 2.09 -21.47 4.92
CA HIS A 161 1.84 -22.12 3.63
C HIS A 161 2.16 -21.19 2.45
N ARG A 162 1.69 -19.94 2.53
CA ARG A 162 1.96 -18.89 1.53
C ARG A 162 3.45 -18.57 1.45
N HIS A 163 4.15 -18.48 2.58
CA HIS A 163 5.60 -18.27 2.63
C HIS A 163 6.38 -19.38 1.92
N ARG A 164 6.02 -20.66 2.13
CA ARG A 164 6.63 -21.78 1.40
C ARG A 164 6.36 -21.70 -0.10
N GLN A 165 5.14 -21.36 -0.52
CA GLN A 165 4.82 -21.13 -1.93
C GLN A 165 5.63 -19.96 -2.53
N ALA A 166 5.98 -18.97 -1.73
CA ALA A 166 6.88 -17.86 -2.08
C ALA A 166 8.38 -18.24 -2.12
N GLY A 167 8.71 -19.53 -1.95
CA GLY A 167 10.09 -20.04 -1.94
C GLY A 167 10.78 -19.91 -0.58
N GLY A 168 10.03 -19.70 0.50
CA GLY A 168 10.52 -19.78 1.87
C GLY A 168 11.08 -21.17 2.19
N LYS A 169 12.24 -21.22 2.85
CA LYS A 169 12.94 -22.48 3.14
C LYS A 169 12.82 -22.91 4.60
N ARG A 170 12.41 -22.00 5.48
CA ARG A 170 12.29 -22.23 6.92
C ARG A 170 10.86 -21.93 7.35
N PRO A 171 10.39 -22.51 8.47
CA PRO A 171 9.08 -22.16 9.01
C PRO A 171 8.98 -20.68 9.32
N LEU A 172 7.85 -20.06 9.00
CA LEU A 172 7.57 -18.66 9.27
C LEU A 172 7.68 -18.32 10.76
N THR A 173 7.43 -19.31 11.62
CA THR A 173 7.56 -19.20 13.08
C THR A 173 8.98 -18.90 13.55
N GLU A 174 10.03 -19.12 12.75
CA GLU A 174 11.41 -18.68 13.08
C GLU A 174 11.56 -17.15 13.05
N TYR A 175 10.65 -16.44 12.40
CA TYR A 175 10.69 -14.98 12.23
C TYR A 175 9.80 -14.22 13.22
N CYS A 176 9.17 -14.93 14.17
CA CYS A 176 8.32 -14.33 15.19
C CYS A 176 8.46 -15.05 16.54
N ARG A 177 8.06 -14.38 17.62
CA ARG A 177 7.92 -14.97 18.95
C ARG A 177 6.45 -15.13 19.27
N THR A 178 6.04 -16.34 19.63
CA THR A 178 4.64 -16.65 19.96
C THR A 178 4.42 -16.61 21.46
N HIS A 179 3.39 -15.91 21.91
CA HIS A 179 2.97 -15.85 23.31
C HIS A 179 1.46 -15.61 23.42
N ARG A 180 0.76 -16.44 24.23
CA ARG A 180 -0.69 -16.33 24.51
C ARG A 180 -1.57 -16.12 23.28
N GLY A 181 -1.38 -16.92 22.23
CA GLY A 181 -2.18 -16.84 21.00
C GLY A 181 -1.79 -15.72 20.04
N HIS A 182 -0.82 -14.89 20.39
CA HIS A 182 -0.26 -13.86 19.53
C HIS A 182 1.15 -14.21 19.07
N ALA A 183 1.55 -13.67 17.92
CA ALA A 183 2.87 -13.80 17.35
C ALA A 183 3.42 -12.41 17.02
N THR A 184 4.51 -12.03 17.67
CA THR A 184 5.20 -10.75 17.46
C THR A 184 6.41 -10.95 16.57
N MET A 185 6.52 -10.16 15.50
CA MET A 185 7.64 -10.23 14.56
C MET A 185 8.98 -9.96 15.23
N ALA A 186 10.03 -10.66 14.78
CA ALA A 186 11.33 -10.59 15.42
C ALA A 186 11.92 -9.16 15.35
N PRO A 187 12.53 -8.65 16.44
CA PRO A 187 13.10 -7.30 16.46
C PRO A 187 14.16 -7.04 15.38
N ASP A 188 14.85 -8.09 14.93
CA ASP A 188 15.86 -8.00 13.89
C ASP A 188 15.26 -7.78 12.48
N LEU A 189 13.96 -8.01 12.30
CA LEU A 189 13.20 -7.53 11.13
C LEU A 189 12.77 -6.07 11.34
N ALA A 190 12.12 -5.81 12.47
CA ALA A 190 11.51 -4.51 12.78
C ALA A 190 12.51 -3.34 12.71
N ARG A 191 13.76 -3.54 13.15
CA ARG A 191 14.81 -2.51 13.13
C ARG A 191 15.17 -1.99 11.73
N HIS A 192 14.80 -2.70 10.67
CA HIS A 192 15.04 -2.30 9.28
C HIS A 192 13.84 -1.56 8.67
N ILE A 193 12.77 -1.35 9.43
CA ILE A 193 11.51 -0.78 8.97
C ILE A 193 11.28 0.56 9.66
N THR A 194 11.01 1.60 8.88
CA THR A 194 10.55 2.90 9.36
C THR A 194 9.10 3.10 8.94
N PHE A 195 8.20 3.16 9.92
CA PHE A 195 6.78 3.41 9.69
C PHE A 195 6.47 4.90 9.78
N ALA A 196 5.94 5.49 8.71
CA ALA A 196 5.65 6.93 8.64
C ALA A 196 4.27 7.21 8.01
N ASN A 197 3.66 8.32 8.42
CA ASN A 197 2.45 8.81 7.76
C ASN A 197 2.78 9.25 6.33
N HIS A 198 1.95 8.85 5.37
CA HIS A 198 1.99 9.41 4.02
C HIS A 198 0.67 9.24 3.32
N ASN A 199 0.24 10.28 2.63
CA ASN A 199 -0.91 10.26 1.77
C ASN A 199 -0.51 10.44 0.30
N LEU A 200 -0.68 9.39 -0.50
CA LEU A 200 -0.41 9.39 -1.94
C LEU A 200 -1.22 10.46 -2.72
N ALA A 201 -2.32 10.96 -2.15
CA ALA A 201 -3.12 12.01 -2.77
C ALA A 201 -2.53 13.41 -2.60
N THR A 202 -1.86 13.69 -1.48
CA THR A 202 -1.43 15.05 -1.12
C THR A 202 0.08 15.20 -1.07
N ASP A 203 0.78 14.17 -0.63
CA ASP A 203 2.18 14.29 -0.20
C ASP A 203 3.15 14.03 -1.35
N THR A 204 4.39 14.52 -1.18
CA THR A 204 5.46 14.43 -2.18
C THR A 204 6.39 13.23 -1.94
N SER A 205 7.40 13.10 -2.80
CA SER A 205 8.32 11.95 -2.84
C SER A 205 9.23 11.89 -1.60
N PHE A 206 9.64 10.68 -1.22
CA PHE A 206 10.53 10.39 -0.10
C PHE A 206 12.02 10.33 -0.49
N GLY A 207 12.37 10.72 -1.71
CA GLY A 207 13.73 10.65 -2.26
C GLY A 207 14.00 9.36 -3.02
N GLU A 208 15.28 9.08 -3.29
CA GLU A 208 15.70 7.99 -4.17
C GLU A 208 15.58 6.61 -3.51
N VAL A 209 14.74 5.74 -4.08
CA VAL A 209 14.50 4.36 -3.65
C VAL A 209 14.77 3.36 -4.79
N HIS A 210 15.02 2.12 -4.41
CA HIS A 210 15.42 1.04 -5.33
C HIS A 210 14.27 0.09 -5.65
N LEU A 211 13.29 0.01 -4.74
CA LEU A 211 12.08 -0.79 -4.90
C LEU A 211 10.91 -0.03 -4.29
N VAL A 212 9.84 0.15 -5.06
CA VAL A 212 8.53 0.57 -4.57
C VAL A 212 7.61 -0.66 -4.56
N PHE A 213 6.97 -0.91 -3.44
CA PHE A 213 5.86 -1.85 -3.26
C PHE A 213 4.59 -1.03 -3.04
N CYS A 214 3.62 -1.10 -3.96
CA CYS A 214 2.32 -0.44 -3.83
C CYS A 214 1.24 -1.38 -4.35
N ARG A 215 0.74 -2.25 -3.48
CA ARG A 215 -0.13 -3.36 -3.87
C ARG A 215 -1.54 -3.19 -3.35
N ASN A 216 -2.53 -3.38 -4.22
CA ASN A 216 -3.95 -3.29 -3.89
C ASN A 216 -4.36 -1.93 -3.29
N VAL A 217 -3.68 -0.86 -3.71
CA VAL A 217 -3.94 0.53 -3.31
C VAL A 217 -4.59 1.31 -4.45
N LEU A 218 -4.01 1.22 -5.65
CA LEU A 218 -4.41 1.99 -6.83
C LEU A 218 -5.81 1.63 -7.32
N ILE A 219 -6.31 0.42 -7.01
CA ILE A 219 -7.70 0.02 -7.28
C ILE A 219 -8.76 0.89 -6.56
N TYR A 220 -8.37 1.66 -5.55
CA TYR A 220 -9.25 2.59 -4.85
C TYR A 220 -9.25 3.99 -5.46
N PHE A 221 -8.33 4.28 -6.38
CA PHE A 221 -8.13 5.61 -6.94
C PHE A 221 -8.84 5.77 -8.28
N ASN A 222 -9.30 6.99 -8.56
CA ASN A 222 -9.65 7.37 -9.93
C ASN A 222 -8.39 7.47 -10.80
N ARG A 223 -8.56 7.62 -12.13
CA ARG A 223 -7.44 7.68 -13.07
C ARG A 223 -6.47 8.84 -12.77
N ALA A 224 -6.96 10.02 -12.44
CA ALA A 224 -6.10 11.16 -12.13
C ALA A 224 -5.17 10.86 -10.94
N LEU A 225 -5.70 10.29 -9.86
CA LEU A 225 -4.93 9.94 -8.68
C LEU A 225 -4.02 8.72 -8.92
N GLN A 226 -4.42 7.76 -9.74
CA GLN A 226 -3.52 6.68 -10.20
C GLN A 226 -2.29 7.25 -10.92
N ASN A 227 -2.50 8.14 -11.90
CA ASN A 227 -1.39 8.76 -12.64
C ASN A 227 -0.48 9.58 -11.70
N ARG A 228 -1.07 10.36 -10.79
CA ARG A 228 -0.30 11.08 -9.77
C ARG A 228 0.56 10.14 -8.92
N ALA A 229 0.00 9.06 -8.39
CA ALA A 229 0.74 8.11 -7.55
C ALA A 229 1.86 7.41 -8.34
N LEU A 230 1.60 7.04 -9.60
CA LEU A 230 2.60 6.42 -10.46
C LEU A 230 3.74 7.38 -10.83
N ASN A 231 3.44 8.65 -11.12
CA ASN A 231 4.46 9.68 -11.36
C ASN A 231 5.32 9.89 -10.11
N LEU A 232 4.69 9.93 -8.94
CA LEU A 232 5.39 10.01 -7.66
C LEU A 232 6.36 8.83 -7.45
N PHE A 233 5.95 7.61 -7.81
CA PHE A 233 6.83 6.44 -7.77
C PHE A 233 7.98 6.54 -8.78
N SER A 234 7.72 7.00 -10.01
CA SER A 234 8.76 7.20 -11.03
C SER A 234 9.80 8.24 -10.60
N GLU A 235 9.37 9.34 -9.97
CA GLU A 235 10.24 10.37 -9.42
C GLU A 235 11.09 9.87 -8.26
N SER A 236 10.55 8.93 -7.47
CA SER A 236 11.25 8.34 -6.32
C SER A 236 12.19 7.20 -6.73
N LEU A 237 11.91 6.49 -7.83
CA LEU A 237 12.69 5.33 -8.26
C LEU A 237 13.98 5.73 -8.95
N VAL A 238 15.10 5.15 -8.50
CA VAL A 238 16.36 5.22 -9.23
C VAL A 238 16.24 4.57 -10.60
N HIS A 239 17.14 4.92 -11.53
CA HIS A 239 17.23 4.22 -12.80
C HIS A 239 17.54 2.73 -12.55
N GLY A 240 16.77 1.85 -13.19
CA GLY A 240 16.91 0.40 -13.00
C GLY A 240 16.32 -0.12 -11.69
N GLY A 241 15.68 0.73 -10.87
CA GLY A 241 14.88 0.33 -9.72
C GLY A 241 13.61 -0.42 -10.13
N PHE A 242 12.82 -0.87 -9.16
CA PHE A 242 11.66 -1.72 -9.40
C PHE A 242 10.37 -1.15 -8.81
N LEU A 243 9.27 -1.28 -9.53
CA LEU A 243 7.91 -1.03 -9.05
C LEU A 243 7.17 -2.37 -8.99
N CYS A 244 6.57 -2.69 -7.85
CA CYS A 244 5.71 -3.86 -7.68
C CYS A 244 4.29 -3.42 -7.34
N LEU A 245 3.34 -3.80 -8.20
CA LEU A 245 1.92 -3.51 -8.05
C LEU A 245 1.12 -4.75 -7.65
N GLY A 246 -0.14 -4.55 -7.27
CA GLY A 246 -1.10 -5.61 -7.02
C GLY A 246 -1.50 -6.32 -8.32
N THR A 247 -1.98 -7.56 -8.20
CA THR A 247 -2.30 -8.43 -9.34
C THR A 247 -3.45 -7.94 -10.23
N ARG A 248 -4.24 -6.98 -9.74
CA ARG A 248 -5.33 -6.31 -10.47
C ARG A 248 -4.98 -4.88 -10.88
N GLU A 249 -3.72 -4.50 -10.74
CA GLU A 249 -3.23 -3.15 -11.02
C GLU A 249 -2.20 -3.29 -12.14
N ASN A 250 -2.37 -2.53 -13.21
CA ASN A 250 -1.45 -2.54 -14.35
C ASN A 250 -1.22 -1.13 -14.87
N LEU A 251 -0.12 -0.99 -15.61
CA LEU A 251 0.31 0.28 -16.17
C LEU A 251 -0.27 0.57 -17.56
N THR A 252 -0.91 -0.41 -18.23
CA THR A 252 -1.19 -0.41 -19.68
C THR A 252 -1.88 0.86 -20.19
N PHE A 253 -2.75 1.46 -19.37
CA PHE A 253 -3.48 2.65 -19.78
C PHE A 253 -2.95 3.94 -19.12
N THR A 254 -1.95 3.86 -18.25
CA THR A 254 -1.47 4.99 -17.44
C THR A 254 -0.43 5.82 -18.18
N GLU A 255 -0.32 7.10 -17.86
CA GLU A 255 0.69 7.99 -18.47
C GLU A 255 2.12 7.52 -18.19
N ALA A 256 2.32 6.87 -17.04
CA ALA A 256 3.62 6.37 -16.62
C ALA A 256 4.07 5.09 -17.36
N HIS A 257 3.22 4.46 -18.18
CA HIS A 257 3.51 3.17 -18.84
C HIS A 257 4.88 3.13 -19.53
N GLY A 258 5.23 4.20 -20.27
CA GLY A 258 6.50 4.26 -21.01
C GLY A 258 7.76 4.30 -20.14
N ALA A 259 7.63 4.63 -18.85
CA ALA A 259 8.76 4.67 -17.91
C ALA A 259 9.09 3.28 -17.30
N TYR A 260 8.33 2.25 -17.64
CA TYR A 260 8.41 0.94 -16.99
C TYR A 260 8.48 -0.20 -18.00
N VAL A 261 9.36 -1.17 -17.72
CA VAL A 261 9.48 -2.41 -18.51
C VAL A 261 9.05 -3.57 -17.62
N PRO A 262 8.09 -4.42 -18.03
CA PRO A 262 7.68 -5.56 -17.22
C PRO A 262 8.86 -6.52 -17.01
N VAL A 263 9.06 -6.95 -15.76
CA VAL A 263 10.03 -8.00 -15.41
C VAL A 263 9.46 -9.37 -15.79
N SER A 264 8.14 -9.55 -15.60
CA SER A 264 7.38 -10.70 -16.07
C SER A 264 5.89 -10.33 -16.18
N ASP A 265 5.20 -10.86 -17.18
CA ASP A 265 3.77 -10.60 -17.42
C ASP A 265 2.87 -11.05 -16.26
N LYS A 266 3.35 -11.98 -15.43
CA LYS A 266 2.54 -12.61 -14.36
C LYS A 266 2.60 -11.87 -13.03
N THR A 267 3.62 -11.05 -12.77
CA THR A 267 3.95 -10.62 -11.41
C THR A 267 3.61 -9.16 -11.12
N GLN A 268 3.21 -8.38 -12.14
CA GLN A 268 3.02 -6.92 -12.06
C GLN A 268 4.23 -6.22 -11.40
N ILE A 269 5.43 -6.76 -11.66
CA ILE A 269 6.71 -6.18 -11.29
C ILE A 269 7.30 -5.55 -12.55
N TYR A 270 7.73 -4.31 -12.42
CA TYR A 270 8.26 -3.50 -13.49
C TYR A 270 9.63 -2.97 -13.10
N LYS A 271 10.54 -2.92 -14.07
CA LYS A 271 11.82 -2.23 -13.96
C LYS A 271 11.65 -0.80 -14.46
N HIS A 272 12.04 0.16 -13.64
CA HIS A 272 12.01 1.57 -13.98
C HIS A 272 13.13 1.85 -15.00
N SER A 273 12.72 2.31 -16.17
CA SER A 273 13.60 2.83 -17.21
C SER A 273 13.31 4.32 -17.30
N LYS A 274 14.25 5.16 -16.83
CA LYS A 274 14.24 6.58 -17.19
C LYS A 274 14.50 6.69 -18.70
N LEU A 275 13.50 6.38 -19.53
CA LEU A 275 13.40 7.01 -20.83
C LEU A 275 12.97 8.44 -20.51
N THR A 276 13.96 9.33 -20.40
CA THR A 276 13.72 10.77 -20.36
C THR A 276 12.84 11.11 -21.56
N GLY A 277 11.55 11.36 -21.31
CA GLY A 277 10.68 12.04 -22.24
C GLY A 277 11.14 13.48 -22.37
N ASN A 278 12.23 13.70 -23.11
CA ASN A 278 12.64 15.01 -23.62
C ASN A 278 13.71 14.89 -24.73
N VAL A 279 13.50 13.98 -25.67
CA VAL A 279 14.14 14.04 -26.99
C VAL A 279 13.04 13.76 -28.02
N LEU A 280 12.90 14.65 -29.01
CA LEU A 280 11.89 14.68 -30.08
C LEU A 280 10.60 15.50 -29.82
N ARG A 281 10.78 16.76 -29.42
CA ARG A 281 9.97 17.87 -29.94
C ARG A 281 10.89 19.06 -30.26
N ASP A 282 11.84 18.82 -31.15
CA ASP A 282 12.44 19.91 -31.93
C ASP A 282 13.13 19.30 -33.15
N SER A 283 12.42 19.32 -34.27
CA SER A 283 12.87 19.29 -35.67
C SER A 283 11.81 18.65 -36.58
N ARG A 284 10.80 19.45 -36.91
CA ARG A 284 10.29 19.71 -38.28
C ARG A 284 9.08 20.64 -38.23
#